data_AF-A0A926PYV7-F1
#
_entry.id   AF-A0A926PYV7-F1
#
_cell.length_a   1.000
_cell.length_b   1.000
_cell.length_c   1.000
_cell.angle_alpha   90.00
_cell.angle_beta   90.00
_cell.angle_gamma   90.00
#
_symmetry.space_group_name_H-M   'P 1'
#
loop_
_entity.id
_entity.type
_entity.pdbx_description
1 polymer ?
#
loop_
_entity_poly.entity_id
_entity_poly.type
_entity_poly.pdbx_seq_one_letter_code
_entity_poly.pdbx_strand_id
1 'polypeptide(L)'
;MDTTEIRDWVNLARCYIAALSDLVWSAAEIGDTTTLRYYYDKRHEAARDLKARVMIAVHGGQLTSEEGTLALSPTSSLEDAVVFTD
;
A
#
# COMPACT_ATOMS: atom_id res chain seq x y z
N MET A 1 8.18 2.51 -20.00
CA MET A 1 6.87 2.33 -19.36
C MET A 1 5.98 3.45 -19.84
N ASP A 2 4.89 3.10 -20.55
CA ASP A 2 3.88 4.07 -20.93
C ASP A 2 3.12 4.56 -19.67
N THR A 3 2.56 5.76 -19.71
CA THR A 3 1.84 6.35 -18.56
C THR A 3 0.61 5.53 -18.17
N THR A 4 0.01 4.81 -19.11
CA THR A 4 -1.09 3.86 -18.88
C THR A 4 -0.64 2.71 -17.99
N GLU A 5 0.51 2.11 -18.30
CA GLU A 5 1.10 0.98 -17.55
C GLU A 5 1.42 1.36 -16.09
N ILE A 6 1.84 2.62 -15.85
CA ILE A 6 2.05 3.15 -14.50
C ILE A 6 0.74 3.21 -13.72
N ARG A 7 -0.30 3.79 -14.32
CA ARG A 7 -1.59 3.95 -13.66
C ARG A 7 -2.24 2.60 -13.35
N ASP A 8 -2.14 1.64 -14.26
CA ASP A 8 -2.63 0.28 -14.05
C ASP A 8 -1.87 -0.42 -12.91
N TRP A 9 -0.55 -0.28 -12.88
CA TRP A 9 0.26 -0.83 -11.78
C TRP A 9 -0.10 -0.19 -10.43
N VAL A 10 -0.26 1.13 -10.39
CA VAL A 10 -0.67 1.87 -9.17
C VAL A 10 -2.03 1.37 -8.68
N ASN A 11 -3.00 1.22 -9.58
CA ASN A 11 -4.33 0.71 -9.23
C ASN A 11 -4.27 -0.72 -8.69
N LEU A 12 -3.51 -1.60 -9.35
CA LEU A 12 -3.31 -2.98 -8.89
C LEU A 12 -2.66 -3.04 -7.51
N ALA A 13 -1.61 -2.24 -7.28
CA ALA A 13 -0.94 -2.16 -5.99
C ALA A 13 -1.89 -1.68 -4.88
N ARG A 14 -2.76 -0.69 -5.16
CA ARG A 14 -3.78 -0.23 -4.21
C ARG A 14 -4.80 -1.33 -3.90
N CYS A 15 -5.29 -2.06 -4.90
CA CYS A 15 -6.18 -3.20 -4.69
C CYS A 15 -5.51 -4.30 -3.84
N TYR A 16 -4.24 -4.59 -4.09
CA TYR A 16 -3.48 -5.58 -3.32
C TYR A 16 -3.31 -5.16 -1.85
N ILE A 17 -2.99 -3.89 -1.58
CA ILE A 17 -2.89 -3.36 -0.21
C ILE A 17 -4.24 -3.41 0.52
N ALA A 18 -5.34 -3.14 -0.18
CA ALA A 18 -6.69 -3.29 0.37
C ALA A 18 -6.96 -4.76 0.76
N ALA A 19 -6.70 -5.71 -0.14
CA ALA A 19 -6.88 -7.14 0.14
C ALA A 19 -6.03 -7.61 1.33
N LEU A 20 -4.78 -7.14 1.44
CA LEU A 20 -3.93 -7.44 2.60
C LEU A 20 -4.49 -6.83 3.90
N SER A 21 -5.16 -5.68 3.83
CA SER A 21 -5.80 -5.08 5.01
C SER A 21 -6.97 -5.92 5.50
N ASP A 22 -7.78 -6.45 4.59
CA ASP A 22 -8.87 -7.36 4.91
C ASP A 22 -8.32 -8.65 5.55
N LEU A 23 -7.23 -9.19 5.01
CA LEU A 23 -6.58 -10.39 5.56
C LEU A 23 -5.97 -10.16 6.95
N VAL A 24 -5.36 -9.00 7.19
CA VAL A 24 -4.89 -8.61 8.54
C VAL A 24 -6.06 -8.56 9.52
N TRP A 25 -7.18 -7.95 9.10
CA TRP A 25 -8.38 -7.86 9.93
C TRP A 25 -8.95 -9.24 10.26
N SER A 26 -9.15 -10.10 9.26
CA SER A 26 -9.66 -11.46 9.47
C SER A 26 -8.74 -12.30 10.37
N ALA A 27 -7.42 -12.17 10.24
CA ALA A 27 -6.48 -12.87 11.12
C ALA A 27 -6.58 -12.38 12.57
N ALA A 28 -6.79 -11.07 12.77
CA ALA A 28 -7.03 -10.49 14.09
C ALA A 28 -8.33 -10.99 14.73
N GLU A 29 -9.42 -11.06 13.95
CA GLU A 29 -10.72 -11.54 14.42
C GLU A 29 -10.69 -12.98 14.96
N ILE A 30 -9.86 -13.84 14.36
CA ILE A 30 -9.73 -15.25 14.78
C ILE A 30 -8.56 -15.48 15.75
N GLY A 31 -7.79 -14.45 16.10
CA GLY A 31 -6.64 -14.54 16.99
C GLY A 31 -5.41 -15.26 16.40
N ASP A 32 -5.33 -15.40 15.07
CA ASP A 32 -4.17 -15.98 14.40
C ASP A 32 -3.03 -14.97 14.30
N THR A 33 -2.23 -14.91 15.36
CA THR A 33 -1.10 -13.97 15.47
C THR A 33 0.01 -14.19 14.43
N THR A 34 0.18 -15.43 13.94
CA THR A 34 1.21 -15.75 12.94
C THR A 34 0.80 -15.19 11.58
N THR A 35 -0.43 -15.46 11.17
CA THR A 35 -0.97 -14.95 9.90
C THR A 35 -1.19 -13.45 9.93
N LEU A 36 -1.59 -12.89 11.07
CA LEU A 36 -1.69 -11.44 11.27
C LEU A 36 -0.34 -10.76 11.01
N ARG A 37 0.74 -11.24 11.64
CA ARG A 37 2.08 -10.68 11.44
C ARG A 37 2.50 -10.77 9.98
N TYR A 38 2.30 -11.92 9.36
CA TYR A 38 2.65 -12.15 7.97
C TYR A 38 1.97 -11.15 7.01
N TYR A 39 0.64 -11.00 7.09
CA TYR A 39 -0.08 -10.07 6.20
C TYR A 39 0.19 -8.61 6.55
N TYR A 40 0.45 -8.30 7.81
CA TYR A 40 0.86 -6.97 8.23
C TYR A 40 2.18 -6.56 7.57
N ASP A 41 3.20 -7.43 7.63
CA ASP A 41 4.51 -7.17 7.03
C ASP A 41 4.40 -7.05 5.50
N LYS A 42 3.62 -7.92 4.86
CA LYS A 42 3.35 -7.85 3.41
C LYS A 42 2.65 -6.57 3.00
N ARG A 43 1.70 -6.08 3.81
CA ARG A 43 0.99 -4.83 3.55
C ARG A 43 1.94 -3.64 3.60
N HIS A 44 2.85 -3.62 4.57
CA HIS A 44 3.87 -2.60 4.72
C HIS A 44 4.89 -2.61 3.57
N GLU A 45 5.35 -3.80 3.16
CA GLU A 45 6.22 -3.98 1.99
C GLU A 45 5.55 -3.39 0.73
N ALA A 46 4.30 -3.78 0.45
CA ALA A 46 3.56 -3.29 -0.70
C ALA A 46 3.33 -1.76 -0.67
N ALA A 47 3.05 -1.18 0.50
CA ALA A 47 2.87 0.26 0.65
C ALA A 47 4.18 1.03 0.38
N ARG A 48 5.33 0.52 0.83
CA ARG A 48 6.65 1.13 0.54
C ARG A 48 6.98 1.06 -0.95
N ASP A 49 6.70 -0.07 -1.59
CA ASP A 49 6.94 -0.24 -3.03
C ASP A 49 6.05 0.70 -3.85
N LEU A 50 4.77 0.83 -3.48
CA LEU A 50 3.86 1.79 -4.08
C LEU A 50 4.39 3.22 -3.95
N LYS A 51 4.80 3.61 -2.74
CA LYS A 51 5.38 4.94 -2.46
C LYS A 51 6.63 5.21 -3.30
N ALA A 52 7.58 4.29 -3.32
CA ALA A 52 8.81 4.44 -4.11
C ALA A 52 8.51 4.61 -5.59
N ARG A 53 7.61 3.79 -6.15
CA ARG A 53 7.29 3.81 -7.58
C ARG A 53 6.48 5.03 -7.98
N VAL A 54 5.55 5.49 -7.15
CA VAL A 54 4.82 6.75 -7.37
C VAL A 54 5.78 7.94 -7.34
N MET A 55 6.69 8.01 -6.37
CA MET A 55 7.69 9.08 -6.30
C MET A 55 8.59 9.13 -7.54
N ILE A 56 9.03 7.95 -8.03
CA ILE A 56 9.80 7.84 -9.28
C ILE A 56 8.97 8.34 -10.47
N ALA A 57 7.70 7.92 -10.57
CA ALA A 57 6.82 8.30 -11.67
C ALA A 57 6.49 9.81 -11.67
N VAL A 58 6.32 10.42 -10.50
CA VAL A 58 6.14 11.88 -10.36
C VAL A 58 7.42 12.61 -10.77
N HIS A 59 8.59 12.18 -10.29
CA HIS A 59 9.87 12.80 -10.64
C HIS A 59 10.21 12.64 -12.14
N GLY A 60 9.81 11.50 -12.73
CA GLY A 60 9.97 11.21 -14.16
C GLY A 60 8.93 11.88 -15.06
N GLY A 61 7.99 12.67 -14.52
CA GLY A 61 6.96 13.38 -15.28
C GLY A 61 5.88 12.46 -15.87
N GLN A 62 5.79 11.22 -15.40
CA GLN A 62 4.81 10.23 -15.85
C GLN A 62 3.50 10.31 -15.06
N LEU A 63 3.55 10.86 -13.85
CA LEU A 63 2.41 11.28 -13.05
C LEU A 63 2.59 12.75 -12.65
N THR A 64 1.47 13.46 -12.53
CA THR A 64 1.44 14.76 -11.85
C THR A 64 1.62 14.59 -10.34
N SER A 65 2.01 15.66 -9.65
CA SER A 65 2.10 15.64 -8.18
C SER A 65 0.75 15.32 -7.52
N GLU A 66 -0.36 15.80 -8.08
CA GLU A 66 -1.71 15.52 -7.58
C GLU A 66 -2.08 14.04 -7.75
N GLU A 67 -1.84 13.46 -8.92
CA GLU A 67 -2.02 12.02 -9.14
C GLU A 67 -1.16 11.20 -8.18
N GLY A 68 0.08 11.65 -7.89
CA GLY A 68 0.95 11.02 -6.91
C GLY A 68 0.37 11.06 -5.49
N THR A 69 -0.15 12.19 -5.05
CA THR A 69 -0.81 12.31 -3.74
C THR A 69 -2.04 11.42 -3.65
N LEU A 70 -2.88 11.38 -4.70
CA LEU A 70 -4.07 10.54 -4.74
C LEU A 70 -3.72 9.03 -4.75
N ALA A 71 -2.66 8.66 -5.48
CA ALA A 71 -2.19 7.28 -5.54
C ALA A 71 -1.76 6.74 -4.17
N LEU A 72 -1.21 7.61 -3.32
CA LEU A 72 -0.74 7.25 -1.99
C LEU A 72 -1.81 7.35 -0.90
N SER A 73 -2.99 7.88 -1.20
CA SER A 73 -4.11 7.95 -0.25
C SER A 73 -5.00 6.70 -0.33
N PRO A 74 -5.32 6.02 0.80
CA PRO A 74 -4.96 6.29 2.20
C PRO A 74 -3.70 5.53 2.68
N THR A 75 -2.93 4.90 1.78
CA THR A 75 -1.76 4.08 2.15
C THR A 75 -0.68 4.85 2.92
N SER A 76 -0.63 6.17 2.80
CA SER A 76 0.21 7.07 3.61
C SER A 76 -0.06 6.96 5.11
N SER A 77 -1.29 6.65 5.53
CA SER A 77 -1.65 6.46 6.94
C SER A 77 -1.13 5.15 7.54
N LEU A 78 -0.59 4.23 6.72
CA LEU A 78 -0.08 2.95 7.20
C LEU A 78 1.29 3.08 7.88
N GLU A 79 2.12 4.04 7.47
CA GLU A 79 3.43 4.30 8.11
C GLU A 79 3.28 4.89 9.52
N ASP A 80 2.17 5.61 9.79
CA ASP A 80 1.87 6.26 11.07
C ASP A 80 0.99 5.42 12.01
N ALA A 81 0.46 4.28 11.53
CA ALA A 81 -0.42 3.42 12.31
C ALA A 81 0.38 2.65 13.37
N VAL A 82 0.45 3.20 14.58
CA VAL A 82 0.99 2.52 15.77
C VAL A 82 0.08 1.34 16.10
N VAL A 83 0.61 0.12 16.06
CA VAL A 83 -0.06 -1.05 16.63
C VAL A 83 -0.02 -0.89 18.14
N PHE A 84 -1.19 -0.70 18.77
CA PHE A 84 -1.31 -0.86 20.21
C PHE A 84 -1.09 -2.34 20.54
N THR A 85 0.08 -2.67 21.08
CA THR A 85 0.35 -3.98 21.69
C THR A 85 0.21 -3.83 23.20
N ASP A 86 -0.63 -4.65 23.83
CA ASP A 86 -0.66 -4.83 25.29
C ASP A 86 0.68 -5.38 25.83
#